data_AF-T1ALR2-F1
#
_entry.id   AF-T1ALR2-F1
#
_cell.length_a   1.000
_cell.length_b   1.000
_cell.length_c   1.000
_cell.angle_alpha   90.00
_cell.angle_beta   90.00
_cell.angle_gamma   90.00
#
_symmetry.space_group_name_H-M   'P 1'
#
loop_
_entity.id
_entity.type
_entity.pdbx_description
1 polymer ?
#
loop_
_entity_poly.entity_id
_entity_poly.type
_entity_poly.pdbx_seq_one_letter_code
_entity_poly.pdbx_strand_id
1 'polypeptide(L)'
;MLYRTKFATRVGYQTPIAQPSDVDDAIVIYPEIVSGNPLNAERYVRWFLHRPGFHFSRFKFRENDLFFYYQEAFNKGAPGMICGGKLALAEYFRDIYKVLNYESRTKVCYMVRKGSKRNDLPDLSNCWVIDGLSHSETAAAFNQCRLCYFYDSHTLYTTYAALCGCIPVFIPENEQPKELWVPEGELRYGIAYGIDECNYALATRDLLLARLNDVEAQNDESISRFINTVTKFFSKAR
;
A
#
# COMPACT_ATOMS: atom_id res chain seq x y z
N MET A 1 -4.57 31.96 -5.17
CA MET A 1 -3.48 31.22 -5.85
C MET A 1 -2.91 30.23 -4.85
N LEU A 2 -3.39 28.98 -4.85
CA LEU A 2 -2.83 27.94 -3.99
C LEU A 2 -1.48 27.54 -4.60
N TYR A 3 -0.37 27.95 -3.97
CA TYR A 3 0.94 27.42 -4.30
C TYR A 3 0.88 25.90 -4.09
N ARG A 4 0.74 25.14 -5.18
CA ARG A 4 0.93 23.69 -5.15
C ARG A 4 2.35 23.47 -4.65
N THR A 5 2.50 22.84 -3.50
CA THR A 5 3.79 22.34 -3.03
C THR A 5 4.46 21.62 -4.19
N LYS A 6 5.72 21.95 -4.50
CA LYS A 6 6.47 21.23 -5.55
C LYS A 6 6.48 19.75 -5.18
N PHE A 7 6.21 18.88 -6.15
CA PHE A 7 6.32 17.44 -5.95
C PHE A 7 7.74 17.12 -5.47
N ALA A 8 7.86 16.32 -4.40
CA ALA A 8 9.13 15.84 -3.91
C ALA A 8 9.43 14.48 -4.56
N THR A 9 10.67 14.29 -5.02
CA THR A 9 11.15 12.98 -5.46
C THR A 9 11.79 12.25 -4.29
N ARG A 10 11.82 10.92 -4.35
CA ARG A 10 12.51 10.10 -3.37
C ARG A 10 13.96 9.88 -3.81
N VAL A 11 14.91 10.15 -2.92
CA VAL A 11 16.33 9.82 -3.15
C VAL A 11 16.46 8.30 -3.36
N GLY A 12 17.16 7.90 -4.41
CA GLY A 12 17.32 6.49 -4.80
C GLY A 12 16.32 6.01 -5.86
N TYR A 13 15.25 6.77 -6.12
CA TYR A 13 14.32 6.48 -7.21
C TYR A 13 14.68 7.31 -8.45
N GLN A 14 14.73 6.65 -9.62
CA GLN A 14 14.86 7.32 -10.91
C GLN A 14 13.49 7.81 -11.40
N THR A 15 12.88 8.72 -10.63
CA THR A 15 11.54 9.26 -10.89
C THR A 15 11.62 10.78 -11.02
N PRO A 16 12.20 11.31 -12.12
CA PRO A 16 12.22 12.75 -12.36
C PRO A 16 10.80 13.30 -12.52
N ILE A 17 10.61 14.60 -12.25
CA ILE A 17 9.34 15.26 -12.50
C ILE A 17 9.23 15.53 -14.00
N ALA A 18 8.28 14.87 -14.64
CA ALA A 18 8.01 15.01 -16.08
C ALA A 18 7.66 16.47 -16.45
N GLN A 19 8.22 16.93 -17.56
CA GLN A 19 7.84 18.15 -18.26
C GLN A 19 6.72 17.87 -19.28
N PRO A 20 6.00 18.89 -19.76
CA PRO A 20 4.98 18.70 -20.78
C PRO A 20 5.48 17.95 -22.03
N SER A 21 6.71 18.21 -22.48
CA SER A 21 7.32 17.53 -23.63
C SER A 21 7.55 16.03 -23.42
N ASP A 22 7.70 15.58 -22.16
CA ASP A 22 7.91 14.16 -21.87
C ASP A 22 6.63 13.35 -22.10
N VAL A 23 5.46 14.01 -22.07
CA VAL A 23 4.15 13.36 -22.25
C VAL A 23 3.97 12.86 -23.68
N ASP A 24 4.55 13.55 -24.67
CA ASP A 24 4.39 13.23 -26.09
C ASP A 24 4.93 11.83 -26.42
N ASP A 25 6.04 11.42 -25.78
CA ASP A 25 6.61 10.08 -25.96
C ASP A 25 6.28 9.09 -24.82
N ALA A 26 5.49 9.50 -23.83
CA ALA A 26 5.18 8.66 -22.69
C ALA A 26 3.98 7.73 -22.93
N ILE A 27 3.90 6.70 -22.09
CA ILE A 27 2.64 6.01 -21.78
C ILE A 27 2.22 6.45 -20.40
N VAL A 28 1.13 7.21 -20.33
CA VAL A 28 0.64 7.76 -19.06
C VAL A 28 -0.21 6.73 -18.33
N ILE A 29 0.05 6.53 -17.03
CA ILE A 29 -0.74 5.64 -16.18
C ILE A 29 -1.65 6.49 -15.30
N TYR A 30 -2.95 6.25 -15.37
CA TYR A 30 -3.94 6.92 -14.52
C TYR A 30 -4.59 5.95 -13.54
N PRO A 31 -4.71 6.29 -12.25
CA PRO A 31 -5.50 5.48 -11.33
C PRO A 31 -6.99 5.60 -11.62
N GLU A 32 -7.81 4.71 -11.05
CA GLU A 32 -9.27 4.69 -11.23
C GLU A 32 -9.99 5.94 -10.70
N ILE A 33 -9.29 6.81 -9.97
CA ILE A 33 -9.83 8.08 -9.45
C ILE A 33 -9.64 9.26 -10.42
N VAL A 34 -8.91 9.10 -11.53
CA VAL A 34 -8.61 10.16 -12.50
C VAL A 34 -9.47 10.06 -13.75
N SER A 35 -10.48 10.93 -13.84
CA SER A 35 -11.44 10.95 -14.96
C SER A 35 -10.79 11.35 -16.28
N GLY A 36 -11.09 10.62 -17.35
CA GLY A 36 -10.69 10.98 -18.72
C GLY A 36 -9.17 10.95 -18.92
N ASN A 37 -8.66 11.74 -19.86
CA ASN A 37 -7.22 11.85 -20.15
C ASN A 37 -6.77 13.29 -19.91
N PRO A 38 -6.54 13.69 -18.64
CA PRO A 38 -6.30 15.09 -18.29
C PRO A 38 -5.01 15.68 -18.89
N LEU A 39 -4.03 14.85 -19.23
CA LEU A 39 -2.80 15.31 -19.89
C LEU A 39 -2.92 15.31 -21.42
N ASN A 40 -4.07 14.93 -21.99
CA ASN A 40 -4.25 14.75 -23.43
C ASN A 40 -3.15 13.87 -24.08
N ALA A 41 -2.59 12.93 -23.32
CA ALA A 41 -1.53 12.06 -23.79
C ALA A 41 -2.04 11.16 -24.93
N GLU A 42 -1.23 10.95 -25.96
CA GLU A 42 -1.59 10.06 -27.07
C GLU A 42 -1.77 8.62 -26.59
N ARG A 43 -0.91 8.19 -25.65
CA ARG A 43 -0.92 6.83 -25.09
C ARG A 43 -1.15 6.89 -23.59
N TYR A 44 -2.21 6.25 -23.12
CA TYR A 44 -2.45 6.08 -21.69
C TYR A 44 -3.14 4.76 -21.36
N VAL A 45 -2.98 4.32 -20.12
CA VAL A 45 -3.63 3.13 -19.55
C VAL A 45 -4.23 3.45 -18.19
N ARG A 46 -5.13 2.60 -17.71
CA ARG A 46 -5.69 2.69 -16.36
C ARG A 46 -5.07 1.67 -15.43
N TRP A 47 -4.83 2.04 -14.18
CA TRP A 47 -4.43 1.11 -13.13
C TRP A 47 -5.41 1.18 -11.96
N PHE A 48 -6.17 0.12 -11.76
CA PHE A 48 -7.19 0.05 -10.73
C PHE A 48 -6.57 -0.38 -9.40
N LEU A 49 -6.44 0.60 -8.49
CA LEU A 49 -6.03 0.42 -7.10
C LEU A 49 -7.24 0.18 -6.18
N HIS A 50 -8.45 0.35 -6.71
CA HIS A 50 -9.71 -0.02 -6.09
C HIS A 50 -10.77 -0.34 -7.17
N ARG A 51 -11.95 -0.81 -6.74
CA ARG A 51 -13.13 -0.91 -7.60
C ARG A 51 -13.50 0.46 -8.18
N PRO A 52 -13.58 0.59 -9.52
CA PRO A 52 -14.10 1.79 -10.17
C PRO A 52 -15.43 2.26 -9.60
N GLY A 53 -15.58 3.58 -9.43
CA GLY A 53 -16.83 4.18 -8.94
C GLY A 53 -17.04 4.09 -7.42
N PHE A 54 -16.18 3.40 -6.67
CA PHE A 54 -16.35 3.26 -5.22
C PHE A 54 -16.15 4.57 -4.46
N HIS A 55 -15.07 5.29 -4.75
CA HIS A 55 -14.78 6.58 -4.11
C HIS A 55 -15.55 7.75 -4.72
N PHE A 56 -15.98 7.64 -5.98
CA PHE A 56 -16.67 8.71 -6.72
C PHE A 56 -17.80 8.17 -7.57
N SER A 57 -18.99 8.76 -7.47
CA SER A 57 -20.22 8.28 -8.11
C SER A 57 -20.32 8.52 -9.62
N ARG A 58 -19.40 9.28 -10.23
CA ARG A 58 -19.43 9.62 -11.66
C ARG A 58 -18.07 9.41 -12.30
N PHE A 59 -17.82 8.20 -12.76
CA PHE A 59 -16.66 7.89 -13.58
C PHE A 59 -17.12 7.38 -14.95
N LYS A 60 -16.57 7.95 -16.02
CA LYS A 60 -16.84 7.53 -17.40
C LYS A 60 -15.53 7.06 -18.02
N PHE A 61 -15.41 5.75 -18.20
CA PHE A 61 -14.34 5.18 -19.02
C PHE A 61 -14.66 5.39 -20.50
N ARG A 62 -13.61 5.37 -21.33
CA ARG A 62 -13.79 5.26 -22.77
C ARG A 62 -13.79 3.78 -23.14
N GLU A 63 -14.65 3.44 -24.10
CA GLU A 63 -14.62 2.11 -24.71
C GLU A 63 -13.24 1.85 -25.30
N ASN A 64 -12.76 0.61 -25.18
CA ASN A 64 -11.43 0.16 -25.60
C ASN A 64 -10.23 0.76 -24.84
N ASP A 65 -10.43 1.51 -23.74
CA ASP A 65 -9.32 1.85 -22.83
C ASP A 65 -8.68 0.55 -22.30
N LEU A 66 -7.34 0.48 -22.33
CA LEU A 66 -6.58 -0.60 -21.68
C LEU A 66 -6.46 -0.35 -20.18
N PHE A 67 -6.82 -1.34 -19.36
CA PHE A 67 -6.67 -1.27 -17.90
C PHE A 67 -5.92 -2.46 -17.30
N PHE A 68 -5.31 -2.21 -16.15
CA PHE A 68 -4.71 -3.20 -15.29
C PHE A 68 -5.29 -3.07 -13.89
N TYR A 69 -5.20 -4.12 -13.07
CA TYR A 69 -5.75 -4.11 -11.72
C TYR A 69 -4.74 -4.64 -10.69
N TYR A 70 -4.73 -4.05 -9.50
CA TYR A 70 -3.82 -4.44 -8.42
C TYR A 70 -4.21 -5.78 -7.77
N GLN A 71 -5.51 -5.99 -7.56
CA GLN A 71 -6.08 -7.21 -6.99
C GLN A 71 -7.29 -7.67 -7.80
N GLU A 72 -7.54 -8.97 -7.81
CA GLU A 72 -8.66 -9.56 -8.57
C GLU A 72 -10.02 -8.96 -8.16
N ALA A 73 -10.17 -8.57 -6.90
CA ALA A 73 -11.36 -7.89 -6.40
C ALA A 73 -11.68 -6.55 -7.10
N PHE A 74 -10.70 -5.96 -7.79
CA PHE A 74 -10.81 -4.69 -8.53
C PHE A 74 -11.02 -4.90 -10.03
N ASN A 75 -10.92 -6.14 -10.54
CA ASN A 75 -11.18 -6.52 -11.92
C ASN A 75 -12.70 -6.59 -12.23
N LYS A 76 -13.46 -5.57 -11.83
CA LYS A 76 -14.93 -5.49 -11.97
C LYS A 76 -15.34 -4.06 -12.27
N GLY A 77 -16.50 -3.89 -12.93
CA GLY A 77 -17.08 -2.56 -13.16
C GLY A 77 -16.43 -1.75 -14.29
N ALA A 78 -15.88 -2.42 -15.30
CA ALA A 78 -15.21 -1.81 -16.45
C ALA A 78 -15.74 -2.36 -17.81
N PRO A 79 -17.06 -2.27 -18.08
CA PRO A 79 -17.62 -2.78 -19.33
C PRO A 79 -17.04 -2.04 -20.54
N GLY A 80 -16.74 -2.78 -21.61
CA GLY A 80 -16.20 -2.24 -22.86
C GLY A 80 -14.72 -1.84 -22.81
N MET A 81 -14.04 -1.99 -21.66
CA MET A 81 -12.60 -1.78 -21.55
C MET A 81 -11.83 -3.08 -21.83
N ILE A 82 -10.56 -2.94 -22.21
CA ILE A 82 -9.67 -4.07 -22.50
C ILE A 82 -8.86 -4.37 -21.25
N CYS A 83 -8.98 -5.60 -20.74
CA CYS A 83 -8.21 -6.04 -19.58
C CYS A 83 -6.80 -6.46 -19.99
N GLY A 84 -5.80 -5.74 -19.50
CA GLY A 84 -4.37 -6.04 -19.65
C GLY A 84 -3.83 -7.03 -18.61
N GLY A 85 -4.65 -7.40 -17.62
CA GLY A 85 -4.32 -8.33 -16.55
C GLY A 85 -3.90 -7.66 -15.24
N LYS A 86 -3.39 -8.47 -14.31
CA LYS A 86 -2.92 -8.02 -13.00
C LYS A 86 -1.61 -7.24 -13.12
N LEU A 87 -1.57 -6.05 -12.51
CA LEU A 87 -0.37 -5.27 -12.27
C LEU A 87 -0.25 -5.03 -10.76
N ALA A 88 0.63 -5.81 -10.12
CA ALA A 88 0.96 -5.65 -8.72
C ALA A 88 2.41 -5.19 -8.57
N LEU A 89 2.60 -4.18 -7.72
CA LEU A 89 3.90 -3.65 -7.34
C LEU A 89 3.85 -3.35 -5.85
N ALA A 90 4.69 -4.01 -5.06
CA ALA A 90 4.82 -3.75 -3.63
C ALA A 90 6.23 -3.30 -3.28
N GLU A 91 6.32 -2.23 -2.48
CA GLU A 91 7.55 -1.70 -1.93
C GLU A 91 7.36 -1.55 -0.42
N TYR A 92 8.30 -2.08 0.36
CA TYR A 92 8.20 -2.12 1.83
C TYR A 92 9.14 -1.12 2.53
N PHE A 93 9.79 -0.23 1.79
CA PHE A 93 10.67 0.83 2.30
C PHE A 93 11.73 0.29 3.27
N ARG A 94 12.38 -0.83 2.91
CA ARG A 94 13.34 -1.54 3.77
C ARG A 94 14.62 -0.75 4.07
N ASP A 95 14.92 0.26 3.27
CA ASP A 95 15.97 1.24 3.56
C ASP A 95 15.64 2.09 4.80
N ILE A 96 14.34 2.29 5.09
CA ILE A 96 13.82 3.04 6.24
C ILE A 96 13.40 2.09 7.36
N TYR A 97 12.56 1.10 7.06
CA TYR A 97 12.02 0.15 8.03
C TYR A 97 12.90 -1.08 8.13
N LYS A 98 13.78 -1.05 9.12
CA LYS A 98 14.71 -2.12 9.48
C LYS A 98 15.06 -2.01 10.95
N VAL A 99 15.54 -3.11 11.52
CA VAL A 99 16.07 -3.12 12.88
C VAL A 99 17.34 -2.26 12.90
N LEU A 100 17.31 -1.22 13.71
CA LEU A 100 18.44 -0.34 14.03
C LEU A 100 18.77 -0.38 15.52
N ASN A 101 17.83 -0.86 16.35
CA ASN A 101 18.01 -1.02 17.79
C ASN A 101 17.90 -2.49 18.20
N TYR A 102 18.99 -3.02 18.72
CA TYR A 102 19.10 -4.41 19.20
C TYR A 102 19.03 -4.52 20.72
N GLU A 103 18.90 -3.39 21.42
CA GLU A 103 18.74 -3.35 22.88
C GLU A 103 17.32 -3.73 23.32
N SER A 104 17.17 -3.94 24.63
CA SER A 104 15.85 -4.12 25.25
C SER A 104 14.96 -2.90 25.01
N ARG A 105 13.76 -3.15 24.52
CA ARG A 105 12.75 -2.12 24.24
C ARG A 105 11.65 -2.18 25.28
N THR A 106 11.28 -1.04 25.83
CA THR A 106 10.22 -0.93 26.85
C THR A 106 9.06 -0.04 26.43
N LYS A 107 9.25 0.84 25.44
CA LYS A 107 8.21 1.79 25.01
C LYS A 107 7.07 1.08 24.29
N VAL A 108 5.92 1.73 24.29
CA VAL A 108 4.70 1.31 23.59
C VAL A 108 4.17 2.52 22.82
N CYS A 109 3.82 2.31 21.56
CA CYS A 109 3.16 3.32 20.74
C CYS A 109 1.82 2.82 20.18
N TYR A 110 1.04 3.73 19.60
CA TYR A 110 -0.30 3.48 19.11
C TYR A 110 -0.49 4.12 17.74
N MET A 111 -1.25 3.48 16.86
CA MET A 111 -1.57 3.98 15.52
C MET A 111 -3.07 3.80 15.25
N VAL A 112 -3.77 4.90 15.01
CA VAL A 112 -5.24 4.91 14.91
C VAL A 112 -5.69 5.02 13.46
N ARG A 113 -5.26 6.06 12.74
CA ARG A 113 -5.51 6.30 11.31
C ARG A 113 -6.97 6.09 10.92
N LYS A 114 -7.25 5.14 10.01
CA LYS A 114 -8.62 4.86 9.51
C LYS A 114 -9.56 4.35 10.59
N GLY A 115 -9.02 3.89 11.73
CA GLY A 115 -9.79 3.52 12.91
C GLY A 115 -10.34 4.70 13.71
N SER A 116 -10.09 5.97 13.34
CA SER A 116 -10.47 7.13 14.16
C SER A 116 -11.97 7.32 14.39
N LYS A 117 -12.82 6.62 13.63
CA LYS A 117 -14.29 6.64 13.76
C LYS A 117 -14.86 5.43 14.49
N ARG A 118 -13.99 4.54 14.99
CA ARG A 118 -14.39 3.39 15.79
C ARG A 118 -15.02 3.85 17.09
N ASN A 119 -16.12 3.21 17.48
CA ASN A 119 -16.82 3.52 18.74
C ASN A 119 -16.18 2.83 19.95
N ASP A 120 -15.29 1.86 19.73
CA ASP A 120 -14.61 1.06 20.75
C ASP A 120 -13.17 1.52 21.02
N LEU A 121 -12.78 2.71 20.57
CA LEU A 121 -11.46 3.25 20.87
C LEU A 121 -11.33 3.54 22.38
N PRO A 122 -10.23 3.10 23.02
CA PRO A 122 -9.93 3.52 24.39
C PRO A 122 -9.54 5.00 24.42
N ASP A 123 -9.47 5.58 25.63
CA ASP A 123 -8.85 6.89 25.81
C ASP A 123 -7.34 6.79 25.57
N LEU A 124 -6.87 7.43 24.49
CA LEU A 124 -5.48 7.47 24.06
C LEU A 124 -4.81 8.82 24.34
N SER A 125 -5.46 9.72 25.10
CA SER A 125 -4.96 11.09 25.35
C SER A 125 -3.57 11.13 26.01
N ASN A 126 -3.25 10.13 26.83
CA ASN A 126 -1.95 9.99 27.49
C ASN A 126 -1.05 8.93 26.85
N CYS A 127 -1.41 8.45 25.66
CA CYS A 127 -0.67 7.45 24.92
C CYS A 127 0.22 8.09 23.85
N TRP A 128 1.34 7.42 23.53
CA TRP A 128 2.18 7.85 22.41
C TRP A 128 1.56 7.41 21.07
N VAL A 129 0.59 8.19 20.60
CA VAL A 129 -0.01 8.04 19.27
C VAL A 129 0.94 8.61 18.22
N ILE A 130 1.38 7.78 17.28
CA ILE A 130 2.41 8.13 16.28
C ILE A 130 1.81 8.45 14.90
N ASP A 131 0.53 8.77 14.85
CA ASP A 131 -0.16 9.18 13.62
C ASP A 131 0.41 10.50 13.10
N GLY A 132 0.55 10.61 11.77
CA GLY A 132 1.02 11.83 11.10
C GLY A 132 2.55 12.00 11.04
N LEU A 133 3.33 11.15 11.73
CA LEU A 133 4.79 11.13 11.59
C LEU A 133 5.24 10.78 10.16
N SER A 134 6.39 11.28 9.76
CA SER A 134 7.05 10.85 8.52
C SER A 134 7.51 9.39 8.62
N HIS A 135 7.79 8.75 7.47
CA HIS A 135 8.27 7.36 7.45
C HIS A 135 9.52 7.14 8.33
N SER A 136 10.48 8.07 8.29
CA SER A 136 11.71 8.02 9.09
C SER A 136 11.44 8.14 10.58
N GLU A 137 10.56 9.07 10.99
CA GLU A 137 10.16 9.26 12.39
C GLU A 137 9.35 8.06 12.90
N THR A 138 8.45 7.51 12.08
CA THR A 138 7.72 6.29 12.40
C THR A 138 8.66 5.10 12.57
N ALA A 139 9.64 4.92 11.69
CA ALA A 139 10.63 3.85 11.81
C ALA A 139 11.49 4.00 13.08
N ALA A 140 11.86 5.23 13.44
CA ALA A 140 12.58 5.54 14.67
C ALA A 140 11.71 5.24 15.92
N ALA A 141 10.41 5.52 15.87
CA ALA A 141 9.48 5.16 16.94
C ALA A 141 9.38 3.64 17.10
N PHE A 142 9.17 2.89 16.00
CA PHE A 142 9.13 1.43 16.04
C PHE A 142 10.43 0.81 16.56
N ASN A 143 11.60 1.38 16.23
CA ASN A 143 12.87 0.90 16.76
C ASN A 143 13.04 1.12 18.29
N GLN A 144 12.29 2.03 18.90
CA GLN A 144 12.30 2.25 20.35
C GLN A 144 11.22 1.44 21.09
N CYS A 145 10.17 1.03 20.37
CA CYS A 145 9.02 0.37 20.95
C CYS A 145 9.15 -1.16 20.98
N ARG A 146 8.68 -1.74 22.09
CA ARG A 146 8.44 -3.18 22.21
C ARG A 146 7.19 -3.58 21.43
N LEU A 147 6.12 -2.79 21.60
CA LEU A 147 4.80 -3.03 21.02
C LEU A 147 4.30 -1.77 20.31
N CYS A 148 3.51 -1.98 19.26
CA CYS A 148 2.66 -0.94 18.70
C CYS A 148 1.24 -1.48 18.56
N TYR A 149 0.26 -0.78 19.12
CA TYR A 149 -1.15 -1.11 18.95
C TYR A 149 -1.72 -0.43 17.71
N PHE A 150 -2.43 -1.20 16.88
CA PHE A 150 -3.02 -0.74 15.63
C PHE A 150 -4.55 -0.84 15.68
N TYR A 151 -5.22 0.26 15.38
CA TYR A 151 -6.68 0.33 15.25
C TYR A 151 -7.16 0.48 13.80
N ASP A 152 -6.23 0.56 12.86
CA ASP A 152 -6.46 0.56 11.41
C ASP A 152 -6.49 -0.89 10.89
N SER A 153 -7.67 -1.35 10.44
CA SER A 153 -7.89 -2.73 9.98
C SER A 153 -7.11 -3.11 8.73
N HIS A 154 -6.66 -2.17 7.90
CA HIS A 154 -5.94 -2.54 6.67
C HIS A 154 -4.75 -1.61 6.48
N THR A 155 -3.62 -1.95 7.09
CA THR A 155 -2.43 -1.10 7.13
C THR A 155 -1.15 -1.89 6.85
N LEU A 156 -0.25 -1.32 6.05
CA LEU A 156 1.12 -1.83 5.90
C LEU A 156 2.00 -1.48 7.11
N TYR A 157 1.56 -0.60 8.01
CA TYR A 157 2.37 -0.20 9.15
C TYR A 157 2.57 -1.31 10.18
N THR A 158 1.71 -2.34 10.21
CA THR A 158 1.96 -3.55 11.00
C THR A 158 3.21 -4.28 10.48
N THR A 159 3.32 -4.44 9.16
CA THR A 159 4.52 -4.97 8.49
C THR A 159 5.76 -4.12 8.79
N TYR A 160 5.64 -2.79 8.71
CA TYR A 160 6.74 -1.87 9.01
C TYR A 160 7.21 -1.95 10.47
N ALA A 161 6.29 -2.07 11.42
CA ALA A 161 6.64 -2.29 12.82
C ALA A 161 7.40 -3.61 13.01
N ALA A 162 6.94 -4.69 12.39
CA ALA A 162 7.62 -5.98 12.43
C ALA A 162 9.02 -5.93 11.82
N LEU A 163 9.22 -5.22 10.69
CA LEU A 163 10.53 -5.00 10.07
C LEU A 163 11.51 -4.22 10.97
N CYS A 164 11.02 -3.30 11.80
CA CYS A 164 11.81 -2.63 12.83
C CYS A 164 12.01 -3.46 14.10
N GLY A 165 11.44 -4.67 14.17
CA GLY A 165 11.47 -5.57 15.32
C GLY A 165 10.44 -5.26 16.43
N CYS A 166 9.68 -4.18 16.28
CA CYS A 166 8.51 -3.89 17.14
C CYS A 166 7.47 -5.00 16.94
N ILE A 167 6.73 -5.36 17.98
CA ILE A 167 5.63 -6.32 17.87
C ILE A 167 4.36 -5.55 17.48
N PRO A 168 3.83 -5.74 16.26
CA PRO A 168 2.56 -5.13 15.89
C PRO A 168 1.40 -5.92 16.51
N VAL A 169 0.56 -5.21 17.25
CA VAL A 169 -0.65 -5.75 17.87
C VAL A 169 -1.86 -5.10 17.21
N PHE A 170 -2.54 -5.85 16.36
CA PHE A 170 -3.81 -5.42 15.78
C PHE A 170 -4.92 -5.58 16.81
N ILE A 171 -5.67 -4.51 17.08
CA ILE A 171 -6.84 -4.54 17.96
C ILE A 171 -8.09 -4.66 17.10
N PRO A 172 -8.81 -5.80 17.14
CA PRO A 172 -10.02 -5.97 16.36
C PRO A 172 -11.10 -5.00 16.79
N GLU A 173 -11.92 -4.56 15.83
CA GLU A 173 -13.11 -3.77 16.12
C GLU A 173 -14.22 -4.70 16.62
N ASN A 174 -14.84 -4.35 17.75
CA ASN A 174 -15.93 -5.12 18.37
C ASN A 174 -15.62 -6.62 18.51
N GLU A 175 -14.37 -6.97 18.85
CA GLU A 175 -13.93 -8.36 19.08
C GLU A 175 -14.19 -9.33 17.91
N GLN A 176 -14.21 -8.82 16.66
CA GLN A 176 -14.40 -9.67 15.50
C GLN A 176 -13.36 -10.81 15.45
N PRO A 177 -13.72 -12.02 14.98
CA PRO A 177 -12.76 -13.10 14.75
C PRO A 177 -11.74 -12.74 13.68
N LYS A 178 -10.48 -13.18 13.87
CA LYS A 178 -9.38 -12.89 12.93
C LYS A 178 -9.58 -13.49 11.54
N GLU A 179 -10.36 -14.56 11.44
CA GLU A 179 -10.78 -15.20 10.19
C GLU A 179 -11.68 -14.28 9.33
N LEU A 180 -12.40 -13.35 9.96
CA LEU A 180 -13.19 -12.32 9.24
C LEU A 180 -12.36 -11.10 8.87
N TRP A 181 -11.28 -10.84 9.62
CA TRP A 181 -10.37 -9.73 9.35
C TRP A 181 -9.49 -10.01 8.13
N VAL A 182 -8.72 -11.11 8.18
CA VAL A 182 -7.81 -11.55 7.13
C VAL A 182 -7.91 -13.09 7.07
N PRO A 183 -8.76 -13.62 6.17
CA PRO A 183 -9.00 -15.06 6.08
C PRO A 183 -7.73 -15.87 5.83
N GLU A 184 -6.87 -15.38 4.94
CA GLU A 184 -5.62 -16.03 4.57
C GLU A 184 -4.62 -15.99 5.74
N GLY A 185 -4.35 -17.14 6.35
CA GLY A 185 -3.47 -17.28 7.51
C GLY A 185 -2.08 -16.69 7.30
N GLU A 186 -1.50 -16.88 6.11
CA GLU A 186 -0.18 -16.36 5.74
C GLU A 186 -0.10 -14.83 5.73
N LEU A 187 -1.23 -14.15 5.51
CA LEU A 187 -1.27 -12.69 5.51
C LEU A 187 -1.22 -12.12 6.93
N ARG A 188 -1.37 -12.96 7.97
CA ARG A 188 -1.31 -12.60 9.39
C ARG A 188 0.06 -12.84 10.03
N TYR A 189 1.01 -13.46 9.32
CA TYR A 189 2.36 -13.69 9.85
C TYR A 189 3.03 -12.41 10.34
N GLY A 190 3.74 -12.52 11.46
CA GLY A 190 4.43 -11.38 12.08
C GLY A 190 3.51 -10.40 12.81
N ILE A 191 2.19 -10.68 12.89
CA ILE A 191 1.19 -9.79 13.48
C ILE A 191 0.44 -10.49 14.60
N ALA A 192 0.31 -9.83 15.74
CA ALA A 192 -0.49 -10.32 16.85
C ALA A 192 -1.95 -9.85 16.68
N TYR A 193 -2.90 -10.78 16.66
CA TYR A 193 -4.31 -10.45 16.73
C TYR A 193 -4.74 -10.34 18.20
N GLY A 194 -4.78 -9.12 18.71
CA GLY A 194 -4.87 -8.89 20.15
C GLY A 194 -3.56 -9.15 20.89
N ILE A 195 -3.49 -8.71 22.14
CA ILE A 195 -2.26 -8.71 22.93
C ILE A 195 -1.75 -10.13 23.24
N ASP A 196 -2.65 -11.10 23.36
CA ASP A 196 -2.33 -12.47 23.73
C ASP A 196 -1.57 -13.23 22.62
N GLU A 197 -1.60 -12.73 21.38
CA GLU A 197 -0.93 -13.34 20.24
C GLU A 197 0.49 -12.78 19.97
N CYS A 198 1.09 -12.05 20.92
CA CYS A 198 2.46 -11.54 20.76
C CYS A 198 3.48 -12.64 20.47
N ASN A 199 3.34 -13.81 21.12
CA ASN A 199 4.24 -14.94 20.88
C ASN A 199 4.08 -15.51 19.45
N TYR A 200 2.87 -15.54 18.92
CA TYR A 200 2.61 -15.93 17.54
C TYR A 200 3.26 -14.96 16.56
N ALA A 201 3.11 -13.65 16.79
CA ALA A 201 3.72 -12.62 15.95
C ALA A 201 5.25 -12.75 15.90
N LEU A 202 5.89 -13.01 17.05
CA LEU A 202 7.33 -13.25 17.11
C LEU A 202 7.73 -14.54 16.38
N ALA A 203 7.04 -15.65 16.67
CA ALA A 203 7.35 -16.96 16.09
C ALA A 203 7.15 -17.03 14.57
N THR A 204 6.27 -16.19 14.01
CA THR A 204 5.97 -16.16 12.57
C THR A 204 6.62 -15.00 11.83
N ARG A 205 7.46 -14.21 12.50
CA ARG A 205 8.11 -13.04 11.88
C ARG A 205 8.99 -13.42 10.69
N ASP A 206 9.72 -14.53 10.76
CA ASP A 206 10.57 -14.96 9.65
C ASP A 206 9.73 -15.40 8.44
N LEU A 207 8.54 -15.95 8.66
CA LEU A 207 7.58 -16.28 7.59
C LEU A 207 7.04 -15.02 6.92
N LEU A 208 6.79 -13.96 7.70
CA LEU A 208 6.48 -12.64 7.13
C LEU A 208 7.61 -12.18 6.23
N LEU A 209 8.86 -12.20 6.70
CA LEU A 209 10.03 -11.74 5.92
C LEU A 209 10.19 -12.53 4.62
N ALA A 210 10.07 -13.85 4.67
CA ALA A 210 10.12 -14.72 3.49
C ALA A 210 9.04 -14.31 2.47
N ARG A 211 7.78 -14.16 2.91
CA ARG A 211 6.69 -13.71 2.05
C ARG A 211 6.94 -12.35 1.43
N LEU A 212 7.49 -11.39 2.17
CA LEU A 212 7.81 -10.06 1.60
C LEU A 212 8.85 -10.18 0.48
N ASN A 213 9.87 -11.03 0.65
CA ASN A 213 10.86 -11.28 -0.39
C ASN A 213 10.22 -11.95 -1.63
N ASP A 214 9.30 -12.91 -1.42
CA ASP A 214 8.58 -13.55 -2.53
C ASP A 214 7.73 -12.55 -3.31
N VAL A 215 7.04 -11.64 -2.61
CA VAL A 215 6.27 -10.56 -3.25
C VAL A 215 7.19 -9.61 -4.02
N GLU A 216 8.33 -9.22 -3.44
CA GLU A 216 9.30 -8.36 -4.12
C GLU A 216 9.88 -9.04 -5.37
N ALA A 217 10.17 -10.34 -5.32
CA ALA A 217 10.63 -11.11 -6.48
C ALA A 217 9.56 -11.20 -7.60
N GLN A 218 8.27 -11.16 -7.25
CA GLN A 218 7.17 -11.15 -8.21
C GLN A 218 6.96 -9.78 -8.89
N ASN A 219 7.51 -8.69 -8.35
CA ASN A 219 7.39 -7.36 -8.95
C ASN A 219 7.96 -7.32 -10.37
N ASP A 220 9.15 -7.89 -10.59
CA ASP A 220 9.83 -7.87 -11.89
C ASP A 220 9.03 -8.61 -12.97
N GLU A 221 8.44 -9.75 -12.61
CA GLU A 221 7.58 -10.51 -13.49
C GLU A 221 6.31 -9.72 -13.83
N SER A 222 5.70 -9.07 -12.83
CA SER A 222 4.51 -8.23 -13.03
C SER A 222 4.79 -7.03 -13.93
N ILE A 223 5.91 -6.33 -13.71
CA ILE A 223 6.34 -5.20 -14.55
C ILE A 223 6.65 -5.66 -15.96
N SER A 224 7.36 -6.78 -16.13
CA SER A 224 7.70 -7.34 -17.45
C SER A 224 6.45 -7.69 -18.26
N ARG A 225 5.44 -8.30 -17.62
CA ARG A 225 4.14 -8.57 -18.27
C ARG A 225 3.45 -7.26 -18.67
N PHE A 226 3.42 -6.27 -17.78
CA PHE A 226 2.83 -4.96 -18.08
C PHE A 226 3.50 -4.29 -19.28
N ILE A 227 4.82 -4.17 -19.29
CA ILE A 227 5.59 -3.55 -20.40
C ILE A 227 5.29 -4.26 -21.72
N ASN A 228 5.30 -5.60 -21.72
CA ASN A 228 5.01 -6.39 -22.92
C ASN A 228 3.58 -6.17 -23.43
N THR A 229 2.59 -6.17 -22.54
CA THR A 229 1.18 -5.95 -22.90
C THR A 229 0.98 -4.56 -23.48
N VAL A 230 1.50 -3.53 -22.81
CA VAL A 230 1.35 -2.14 -23.23
C VAL A 230 2.07 -1.88 -24.56
N THR A 231 3.27 -2.41 -24.74
CA THR A 231 4.04 -2.29 -26.00
C THR A 231 3.27 -2.90 -27.16
N LYS A 232 2.74 -4.11 -26.99
CA LYS A 232 1.93 -4.80 -28.03
C LYS A 232 0.62 -4.09 -28.32
N PHE A 233 -0.01 -3.48 -27.31
CA PHE A 233 -1.26 -2.77 -27.46
C PHE A 233 -1.08 -1.53 -28.34
N PHE A 234 -0.07 -0.70 -28.06
CA PHE A 234 0.18 0.52 -28.81
C PHE A 234 0.95 0.31 -30.13
N SER A 235 1.63 -0.82 -30.33
CA SER A 235 2.25 -1.14 -31.63
C SER A 235 1.23 -1.46 -32.73
N LYS A 236 0.02 -1.91 -32.36
CA LYS A 236 -1.07 -2.25 -33.29
C LYS A 236 -1.93 -1.05 -33.70
N ALA A 237 -1.71 0.11 -33.08
CA ALA A 237 -2.50 1.31 -33.29
C ALA A 237 -1.88 2.28 -34.33
N ARG A 238 -0.82 1.85 -35.04
CA ARG A 238 -0.23 2.56 -36.18
C ARG A 238 -0.73 2.02 -37.51
#